data_AF-A0A7R9CUB9-F1
#
_entry.id   AF-A0A7R9CUB9-F1
#
_cell.length_a   1.000
_cell.length_b   1.000
_cell.length_c   1.000
_cell.angle_alpha   90.00
_cell.angle_beta   90.00
_cell.angle_gamma   90.00
#
_symmetry.space_group_name_H-M   'P 1'
#
loop_
_entity.id
_entity.type
_entity.pdbx_description
1 polymer ?
#
loop_
_entity_poly.entity_id
_entity_poly.type
_entity_poly.pdbx_seq_one_letter_code
_entity_poly.pdbx_strand_id
1 'polypeptide(L)'
;MTATKGWEENQREVTSFHTVEEFWRLYNNIKMVSDLRQGCDYSLFKKGIRPMWEDDANIRGGRWLINLEKKQRSSDLDNFCKGDKIALWTANASNSESNVAIGRKLKERLCIPSNLTIGYQHHKDTMVRAGSMTKNAYTV
;
A
#
# COMPACT_ATOMS: atom_id res chain seq x y z
N MET A 1 -15.57 -22.51 -20.15
CA MET A 1 -14.13 -22.25 -19.89
C MET A 1 -13.96 -20.73 -19.80
N THR A 2 -14.06 -20.16 -18.60
CA THR A 2 -13.76 -18.74 -18.38
C THR A 2 -12.26 -18.60 -18.26
N ALA A 3 -11.62 -17.96 -19.26
CA ALA A 3 -10.22 -17.59 -19.17
C ALA A 3 -10.01 -16.71 -17.91
N THR A 4 -9.12 -17.14 -17.03
CA THR A 4 -8.67 -16.34 -15.90
C THR A 4 -7.97 -15.12 -16.48
N LYS A 5 -8.64 -13.97 -16.47
CA LYS A 5 -8.03 -12.69 -16.86
C LYS A 5 -6.75 -12.48 -16.06
N GLY A 6 -5.67 -12.06 -16.73
CA GLY A 6 -4.42 -11.74 -16.05
C GLY A 6 -4.65 -10.70 -14.95
N TRP A 7 -3.87 -10.74 -13.87
CA TRP A 7 -4.01 -9.78 -12.76
C TRP A 7 -4.00 -8.32 -13.25
N GLU A 8 -3.16 -8.01 -14.25
CA GLU A 8 -3.06 -6.70 -14.90
C GLU A 8 -4.38 -6.22 -15.51
N GLU A 9 -5.18 -7.12 -16.09
CA GLU A 9 -6.47 -6.79 -16.71
C GLU A 9 -7.56 -6.43 -15.68
N ASN A 10 -7.32 -6.74 -14.40
CA ASN A 10 -8.21 -6.37 -13.30
C ASN A 10 -7.91 -4.98 -12.74
N GLN A 11 -6.80 -4.36 -13.15
CA GLN A 11 -6.47 -3.00 -12.81
C GLN A 11 -7.25 -2.03 -13.71
N ARG A 12 -8.01 -1.13 -13.10
CA ARG A 12 -8.75 -0.09 -13.84
C ARG A 12 -8.38 1.28 -13.30
N GLU A 13 -7.83 2.12 -14.16
CA GLU A 13 -7.65 3.53 -13.83
C GLU A 13 -9.03 4.17 -13.64
N VAL A 14 -9.26 4.73 -12.46
CA VAL A 14 -10.53 5.39 -12.12
C VAL A 14 -10.48 6.85 -12.56
N THR A 15 -9.45 7.58 -12.13
CA THR A 15 -9.24 8.98 -12.46
C THR A 15 -7.82 9.43 -12.09
N SER A 16 -7.47 10.66 -12.51
CA SER A 16 -6.27 11.39 -12.12
C SER A 16 -6.67 12.78 -11.60
N PHE A 17 -5.95 13.32 -10.62
CA PHE A 17 -6.18 14.68 -10.08
C PHE A 17 -4.85 15.40 -9.84
N HIS A 18 -4.89 16.73 -9.81
CA HIS A 18 -3.72 17.58 -9.53
C HIS A 18 -4.01 18.72 -8.55
N THR A 19 -5.27 18.91 -8.15
CA THR A 19 -5.67 19.87 -7.11
C THR A 19 -6.22 19.20 -5.85
N VAL A 20 -6.30 19.95 -4.75
CA VAL A 20 -6.88 19.47 -3.48
C VAL A 20 -8.39 19.28 -3.63
N GLU A 21 -9.05 20.15 -4.39
CA GLU A 21 -10.49 20.13 -4.66
C GLU A 21 -10.89 18.89 -5.47
N GLU A 22 -10.11 18.54 -6.48
CA GLU A 22 -10.32 17.32 -7.26
C GLU A 22 -10.11 16.06 -6.42
N PHE A 23 -9.10 16.05 -5.54
CA PHE A 23 -8.91 14.95 -4.60
C PHE A 23 -10.15 14.75 -3.73
N TRP A 24 -10.66 15.83 -3.11
CA TRP A 24 -11.84 15.72 -2.25
C TRP A 24 -13.11 15.35 -3.03
N ARG A 25 -13.26 15.84 -4.27
CA ARG A 25 -14.35 15.42 -5.15
C ARG A 25 -14.29 13.92 -5.41
N LEU A 26 -13.11 13.36 -5.68
CA LEU A 26 -12.96 11.91 -5.86
C LEU A 26 -13.26 11.17 -4.56
N TYR A 27 -12.56 11.53 -3.48
CA TYR A 27 -12.62 10.84 -2.20
C TYR A 27 -14.06 10.76 -1.65
N ASN A 28 -14.83 11.84 -1.77
CA ASN A 28 -16.21 11.91 -1.28
C ASN A 28 -17.23 11.15 -2.16
N ASN A 29 -16.85 10.70 -3.35
CA ASN A 29 -17.74 10.04 -4.32
C ASN A 29 -17.35 8.60 -4.65
N ILE A 30 -16.32 8.05 -4.00
CA ILE A 30 -15.96 6.63 -4.08
C ILE A 30 -16.43 5.86 -2.85
N LYS A 31 -16.53 4.55 -2.99
CA LYS A 31 -16.84 3.68 -1.85
C LYS A 31 -15.69 3.73 -0.84
N MET A 32 -16.04 3.69 0.43
CA MET A 32 -15.04 3.48 1.48
C MET A 32 -14.39 2.11 1.31
N VAL A 33 -13.13 2.01 1.74
CA VAL A 33 -12.37 0.75 1.69
C VAL A 33 -13.10 -0.38 2.44
N SER A 34 -13.81 -0.04 3.52
CA SER A 34 -14.66 -0.94 4.31
C SER A 34 -15.76 -1.64 3.51
N ASP A 35 -16.25 -0.97 2.46
CA ASP A 35 -17.42 -1.37 1.68
C ASP A 35 -17.03 -2.01 0.34
N LEU A 36 -15.73 -2.20 0.11
CA LEU A 36 -15.22 -2.90 -1.05
C LEU A 36 -15.51 -4.39 -0.94
N ARG A 37 -15.75 -5.01 -2.09
CA ARG A 37 -15.82 -6.48 -2.16
C ARG A 37 -14.44 -7.05 -1.85
N GLN A 38 -14.42 -8.17 -1.12
CA GLN A 38 -13.18 -8.86 -0.81
C GLN A 38 -12.38 -9.16 -2.09
N GLY A 39 -11.09 -8.84 -2.09
CA GLY A 39 -10.20 -8.96 -3.24
C GLY A 39 -10.17 -7.75 -4.18
N CYS A 40 -10.88 -6.66 -3.85
CA CYS A 40 -10.72 -5.37 -4.52
C CYS A 40 -9.75 -4.48 -3.76
N ASP A 41 -8.86 -3.81 -4.50
CA ASP A 41 -7.86 -2.89 -3.96
C ASP A 41 -8.03 -1.49 -4.56
N TYR A 42 -7.70 -0.46 -3.78
CA TYR A 42 -7.43 0.88 -4.31
C TYR A 42 -5.92 1.11 -4.39
N SER A 43 -5.49 1.85 -5.41
CA SER A 43 -4.09 2.24 -5.60
C SER A 43 -4.04 3.70 -6.02
N LEU A 44 -3.27 4.51 -5.31
CA LEU A 44 -3.00 5.90 -5.64
C LEU A 44 -1.52 6.07 -5.93
N PHE A 45 -1.20 6.36 -7.19
CA PHE A 45 0.18 6.52 -7.67
C PHE A 45 0.33 7.84 -8.40
N LYS A 46 1.57 8.35 -8.47
CA LYS A 46 1.88 9.51 -9.29
C LYS A 46 1.57 9.20 -10.76
N LYS A 47 1.10 10.20 -11.50
CA LYS A 47 0.78 10.06 -12.93
C LYS A 47 1.96 9.45 -13.69
N GLY A 48 1.66 8.42 -14.50
CA GLY A 48 2.66 7.70 -15.30
C GLY A 48 3.37 6.55 -14.58
N ILE A 49 3.15 6.36 -13.27
CA ILE A 49 3.64 5.19 -12.55
C ILE A 49 2.51 4.19 -12.41
N ARG A 50 2.68 3.01 -13.00
CA ARG A 50 1.70 1.93 -12.84
C ARG A 50 1.84 1.30 -11.46
N PRO A 51 0.74 0.96 -10.78
CA PRO A 51 0.71 0.33 -9.45
C PRO A 51 1.12 -1.16 -9.48
N MET A 52 2.21 -1.49 -10.17
CA MET A 52 2.72 -2.84 -10.38
C MET A 52 4.24 -2.84 -10.28
N TRP A 53 4.83 -3.97 -9.91
CA TRP A 53 6.26 -4.06 -9.63
C TRP A 53 7.10 -4.05 -10.91
N GLU A 54 6.48 -4.38 -12.05
CA GLU A 54 7.03 -4.37 -13.40
C GLU A 54 7.23 -2.95 -13.94
N ASP A 55 6.64 -1.93 -13.30
CA ASP A 55 6.87 -0.54 -13.67
C ASP A 55 8.32 -0.11 -13.35
N ASP A 56 8.96 0.60 -14.27
CA ASP A 56 10.35 1.04 -14.13
C ASP A 56 10.60 1.87 -12.86
N ALA A 57 9.58 2.60 -12.38
CA ALA A 57 9.66 3.37 -11.15
C ALA A 57 9.58 2.50 -9.89
N ASN A 58 9.04 1.27 -9.99
CA ASN A 58 8.78 0.37 -8.87
C ASN A 58 9.72 -0.84 -8.82
N ILE A 59 10.36 -1.23 -9.93
CA ILE A 59 11.14 -2.48 -10.03
C ILE A 59 12.33 -2.55 -9.06
N ARG A 60 12.96 -1.41 -8.76
CA ARG A 60 14.04 -1.29 -7.75
C ARG A 60 13.52 -0.83 -6.38
N GLY A 61 12.20 -0.72 -6.27
CA GLY A 61 11.50 -0.23 -5.12
C GLY A 61 11.17 -1.31 -4.10
N GLY A 62 10.36 -0.89 -3.14
CA GLY A 62 9.82 -1.74 -2.10
C GLY A 62 8.64 -1.06 -1.43
N ARG A 63 8.11 -1.70 -0.39
CA ARG A 63 6.92 -1.21 0.30
C ARG A 63 7.04 -1.34 1.82
N TRP A 64 6.57 -0.33 2.53
CA TRP A 64 6.16 -0.49 3.91
C TRP A 64 4.82 -1.19 3.95
N LEU A 65 4.73 -2.33 4.64
CA LEU A 65 3.49 -3.10 4.78
C LEU A 65 2.96 -2.99 6.21
N ILE A 66 1.70 -2.59 6.32
CA ILE A 66 0.98 -2.46 7.58
C ILE A 66 -0.14 -3.50 7.56
N ASN A 67 -0.08 -4.43 8.51
CA ASN A 67 -1.17 -5.37 8.77
C ASN A 67 -1.96 -4.82 9.95
N LEU A 68 -3.20 -4.39 9.70
CA LEU A 68 -4.05 -3.85 10.77
C LEU A 68 -4.68 -5.01 11.55
N GLU A 69 -4.14 -5.32 12.73
CA GLU A 69 -4.81 -6.20 13.68
C GLU A 69 -5.81 -5.42 14.53
N LYS A 70 -6.95 -6.03 14.87
CA LYS A 70 -8.04 -5.37 15.64
C LYS A 70 -7.58 -4.72 16.96
N LYS A 71 -6.49 -5.19 17.56
CA LYS A 71 -5.94 -4.71 18.85
C LYS A 71 -5.03 -3.47 18.71
N GLN A 72 -4.71 -3.05 17.49
CA GLN A 72 -3.69 -2.03 17.20
C GLN A 72 -4.30 -0.71 16.70
N ARG A 73 -5.63 -0.57 16.78
CA ARG A 73 -6.37 0.54 16.16
C ARG A 73 -6.65 1.65 17.18
N SER A 74 -6.29 2.88 16.82
CA SER A 74 -6.96 4.08 17.34
C SER A 74 -8.30 4.27 16.62
N SER A 75 -9.19 5.08 17.18
CA SER A 75 -10.57 5.31 16.69
C SER A 75 -10.66 5.66 15.18
N ASP A 76 -9.63 6.28 14.61
CA ASP A 76 -9.64 6.74 13.21
C ASP A 76 -9.37 5.61 12.20
N LEU A 77 -8.89 4.45 12.67
CA LEU A 77 -8.65 3.24 11.86
C LEU A 77 -9.78 2.21 11.98
N ASP A 78 -10.87 2.54 12.68
CA ASP A 78 -11.95 1.61 12.98
C ASP A 78 -12.76 1.17 11.75
N ASN A 79 -12.64 1.90 10.63
CA ASN A 79 -13.27 1.55 9.37
C ASN A 79 -12.55 0.41 8.61
N PHE A 80 -11.38 -0.06 9.06
CA PHE A 80 -10.70 -1.18 8.40
C PHE A 80 -11.21 -2.54 8.92
N CYS A 81 -11.59 -3.40 7.99
CA CYS A 81 -12.02 -4.77 8.24
C CYS A 81 -10.84 -5.66 8.66
N LYS A 82 -11.14 -6.80 9.30
CA LYS A 82 -10.11 -7.75 9.73
C LYS A 82 -9.41 -8.33 8.49
N GLY A 83 -8.11 -8.05 8.35
CA GLY A 83 -7.30 -8.56 7.24
C GLY A 83 -6.92 -7.53 6.19
N ASP A 84 -7.39 -6.29 6.32
CA ASP A 84 -7.00 -5.20 5.44
C ASP A 84 -5.51 -4.88 5.60
N LYS A 85 -4.87 -4.63 4.47
CA LYS A 85 -3.44 -4.30 4.39
C LYS A 85 -3.30 -2.93 3.75
N ILE A 86 -2.48 -2.10 4.36
CA ILE A 86 -2.07 -0.81 3.78
C ILE A 86 -0.60 -0.94 3.41
N ALA A 87 -0.26 -0.52 2.18
CA ALA A 87 1.11 -0.51 1.71
C ALA A 87 1.50 0.87 1.18
N LEU A 88 2.70 1.34 1.52
CA LEU A 88 3.31 2.54 0.94
C LEU A 88 4.54 2.15 0.14
N TRP A 89 4.50 2.37 -1.18
CA TRP A 89 5.56 2.00 -2.11
C TRP A 89 6.58 3.13 -2.26
N THR A 90 7.86 2.77 -2.33
CA THR A 90 8.96 3.71 -2.60
C THR A 90 9.78 3.24 -3.80
N ALA A 91 10.39 4.18 -4.53
CA ALA A 91 11.06 3.90 -5.79
C ALA A 91 12.47 3.26 -5.66
N ASN A 92 13.11 3.40 -4.50
CA ASN A 92 14.45 2.88 -4.27
C ASN A 92 14.53 2.20 -2.90
N ALA A 93 14.50 0.87 -2.90
CA ALA A 93 14.58 0.08 -1.70
C ALA A 93 15.96 0.05 -1.05
N SER A 94 17.03 0.43 -1.76
CA SER A 94 18.39 0.49 -1.20
C SER A 94 18.69 1.78 -0.43
N ASN A 95 17.84 2.80 -0.56
CA ASN A 95 17.99 4.06 0.18
C ASN A 95 17.47 3.91 1.62
N SER A 96 18.29 3.33 2.49
CA SER A 96 17.91 3.02 3.88
C SER A 96 17.49 4.25 4.67
N GLU A 97 18.22 5.36 4.55
CA GLU A 97 17.93 6.60 5.27
C GLU A 97 16.53 7.13 4.91
N SER A 98 16.24 7.26 3.61
CA SER A 98 14.93 7.74 3.16
C SER A 98 13.81 6.76 3.52
N ASN A 99 14.03 5.45 3.33
CA ASN A 99 13.01 4.45 3.64
C ASN A 99 12.68 4.41 5.14
N VAL A 100 13.69 4.45 6.01
CA VAL A 100 13.51 4.48 7.47
C VAL A 100 12.82 5.77 7.92
N ALA A 101 13.21 6.93 7.36
CA ALA A 101 12.56 8.20 7.68
C ALA A 101 11.07 8.19 7.27
N ILE A 102 10.76 7.71 6.06
CA ILE A 102 9.39 7.54 5.57
C ILE A 102 8.61 6.60 6.48
N GLY A 103 9.18 5.46 6.87
CA GLY A 103 8.52 4.49 7.75
C GLY A 103 8.19 5.05 9.13
N ARG A 104 9.13 5.80 9.75
CA ARG A 104 8.89 6.48 11.03
C ARG A 104 7.78 7.52 10.90
N LYS A 105 7.79 8.32 9.84
CA LYS A 105 6.75 9.33 9.61
C LYS A 105 5.38 8.68 9.36
N LEU A 106 5.35 7.54 8.66
CA LEU A 106 4.14 6.77 8.44
C LEU A 106 3.53 6.27 9.77
N LYS A 107 4.36 5.70 10.67
CA LYS A 107 3.90 5.30 12.02
C LYS A 107 3.33 6.47 12.81
N GLU A 108 4.01 7.60 12.80
CA GLU A 108 3.57 8.82 13.49
C GLU A 108 2.19 9.27 12.96
N ARG A 109 2.02 9.34 11.64
CA ARG A 109 0.79 9.84 11.01
C ARG A 109 -0.39 8.89 11.11
N LEU A 110 -0.14 7.59 11.22
CA LEU A 110 -1.17 6.58 11.45
C LEU A 110 -1.36 6.26 12.94
N CYS A 111 -0.73 7.02 13.84
CA CYS A 111 -0.79 6.84 15.28
C CYS A 111 -0.46 5.39 15.71
N ILE A 112 0.46 4.72 15.00
CA ILE A 112 0.87 3.35 15.33
C ILE A 112 1.75 3.39 16.58
N PRO A 113 1.37 2.70 17.67
CA PRO A 113 2.15 2.61 18.89
C PRO A 113 3.63 2.24 18.66
N SER A 114 4.52 2.83 19.45
CA SER A 114 5.97 2.62 19.31
C SER A 114 6.41 1.17 19.52
N ASN A 115 5.66 0.40 20.32
CA ASN A 115 5.90 -1.02 20.57
C ASN A 115 5.51 -1.93 19.39
N LEU A 116 4.75 -1.42 18.42
CA LEU A 116 4.39 -2.16 17.21
C LEU A 116 5.38 -1.83 16.11
N THR A 117 5.95 -2.85 15.49
CA THR A 117 6.89 -2.67 14.38
C THR A 117 6.18 -2.89 13.05
N ILE A 118 6.56 -2.09 12.05
CA ILE A 118 6.16 -2.33 10.65
C ILE A 118 7.39 -2.74 9.85
N GLY A 119 7.16 -3.48 8.76
CA GLY A 119 8.22 -4.07 7.94
C GLY A 119 8.29 -3.45 6.54
N TYR A 120 9.51 -3.24 6.06
CA TYR A 120 9.78 -2.84 4.68
C TYR A 120 10.25 -4.04 3.86
N GLN A 121 9.63 -4.26 2.70
CA GLN A 121 9.92 -5.40 1.83
C GLN A 121 10.34 -4.91 0.45
N HIS A 122 11.41 -5.46 -0.11
CA HIS A 122 11.77 -5.20 -1.51
C HIS A 122 10.78 -5.88 -2.45
N HIS A 123 10.40 -5.21 -3.54
CA HIS A 123 9.49 -5.81 -4.52
C HIS A 123 10.05 -7.09 -5.14
N LYS A 124 11.34 -7.10 -5.49
CA LYS A 124 12.05 -8.28 -6.03
C LYS A 124 11.93 -9.52 -5.14
N ASP A 125 11.91 -9.35 -3.81
CA ASP A 125 11.90 -10.46 -2.86
C ASP A 125 10.48 -10.98 -2.64
N THR A 126 9.48 -10.09 -2.75
CA THR A 126 8.05 -10.44 -2.65
C THR A 126 7.51 -11.11 -3.91
N MET A 127 8.12 -10.87 -5.07
CA MET A 127 7.71 -11.46 -6.35
C MET A 127 7.88 -12.99 -6.38
N VAL A 128 8.95 -13.49 -5.74
CA VAL A 128 9.31 -14.92 -5.76
C VAL A 128 8.57 -15.72 -4.69
N ARG A 129 8.01 -15.05 -3.68
CA ARG A 129 7.35 -15.68 -2.54
C ARG A 129 5.91 -15.17 -2.42
N ALA A 130 4.96 -15.97 -2.89
CA ALA A 130 3.54 -15.75 -2.61
C ALA A 130 3.28 -15.91 -1.09
N GLY A 131 3.16 -14.80 -0.37
CA GLY A 131 2.70 -14.80 1.02
C GLY A 131 3.47 -13.90 1.99
N SER A 132 2.95 -13.83 3.23
CA SER A 132 3.40 -12.97 4.33
C SER A 132 4.80 -13.32 4.91
N MET A 133 5.59 -14.16 4.23
CA MET A 133 6.86 -14.72 4.73
C MET A 133 8.11 -14.11 4.08
N THR A 134 7.97 -12.93 3.45
CA THR A 134 9.13 -12.21 2.90
C THR A 134 9.90 -11.52 4.02
N LYS A 135 11.23 -11.70 4.06
CA LYS A 135 12.09 -11.07 5.06
C LYS A 135 12.05 -9.55 4.90
N ASN A 136 11.86 -8.84 6.01
CA ASN A 136 11.91 -7.39 6.01
C ASN A 136 13.38 -6.92 5.87
N ALA A 137 13.62 -5.98 4.96
CA ALA A 137 14.92 -5.31 4.83
C ALA A 137 15.11 -4.24 5.91
N TYR A 138 14.02 -3.53 6.25
CA TYR A 138 14.01 -2.57 7.34
C TYR A 138 12.78 -2.79 8.23
N THR A 139 12.91 -2.41 9.50
CA THR A 139 11.81 -2.39 10.46
C THR A 139 11.88 -1.11 11.26
N VAL A 140 10.73 -0.50 11.54
CA VAL A 140 10.60 0.72 12.35
C VAL A 140 9.42 0.64 13.29
#